data_AF-A0A5B7G2Y6-F1
#
_entry.id   AF-A0A5B7G2Y6-F1
#
_cell.length_a   1.000
_cell.length_b   1.000
_cell.length_c   1.000
_cell.angle_alpha   90.00
_cell.angle_beta   90.00
_cell.angle_gamma   90.00
#
_symmetry.space_group_name_H-M   'P 1'
#
loop_
_entity.id
_entity.type
_entity.pdbx_description
1 polymer ?
#
loop_
_entity_poly.entity_id
_entity_poly.type
_entity_poly.pdbx_seq_one_letter_code
_entity_poly.pdbx_strand_id
1 'polypeptide(L)'
;MVVVVVEAVTMMILQVWMLALTSLIVIVVVMARLAATEMSLFSSSPRWGFSKATNWGLKVFTQEGSEDVPPFTATRLLAAVWLLASMVFMSSYGGILTAMLTVPRVTIPIDSLADLVAQDDLPWTVESSSMMYQYFQEAKDGARKKFFDGLLSTIQDCYSSRHDIASSQYAAICDKTTMKKAMSWDYR
;
A
#
# COMPACT_ATOMS: atom_id res chain seq x y z
N MET A 1 -6.09 11.55 -0.83
CA MET A 1 -6.36 10.39 -1.71
C MET A 1 -5.61 9.13 -1.29
N VAL A 2 -4.30 9.18 -1.04
CA VAL A 2 -3.50 8.01 -0.64
C VAL A 2 -3.93 7.43 0.73
N VAL A 3 -4.22 8.26 1.72
CA VAL A 3 -4.70 7.82 3.06
C VAL A 3 -6.01 7.05 2.94
N VAL A 4 -6.96 7.54 2.14
CA VAL A 4 -8.26 6.89 1.88
C VAL A 4 -8.10 5.53 1.19
N VAL A 5 -7.13 5.41 0.27
CA VAL A 5 -6.84 4.14 -0.41
C VAL A 5 -6.19 3.14 0.55
N VAL A 6 -5.28 3.58 1.42
CA VAL A 6 -4.64 2.72 2.41
C VAL A 6 -5.66 2.24 3.45
N GLU A 7 -6.51 3.12 3.95
CA GLU A 7 -7.60 2.77 4.89
C GLU A 7 -8.62 1.84 4.23
N ALA A 8 -9.00 2.07 2.98
CA ALA A 8 -9.88 1.15 2.26
C ALA A 8 -9.23 -0.24 2.06
N VAL A 9 -7.93 -0.28 1.74
CA VAL A 9 -7.19 -1.54 1.57
C VAL A 9 -7.07 -2.30 2.89
N THR A 10 -6.81 -1.64 4.01
CA THR A 10 -6.74 -2.29 5.33
C THR A 10 -8.12 -2.79 5.80
N MET A 11 -9.20 -2.04 5.51
CA MET A 11 -10.58 -2.48 5.77
C MET A 11 -10.95 -3.74 4.96
N MET A 12 -10.59 -3.79 3.68
CA MET A 12 -10.79 -4.99 2.84
C MET A 12 -9.95 -6.17 3.34
N ILE A 13 -8.72 -5.91 3.81
CA ILE A 13 -7.83 -6.94 4.35
C ILE A 13 -8.45 -7.63 5.56
N LEU A 14 -9.04 -6.89 6.51
CA LEU A 14 -9.69 -7.49 7.68
C LEU A 14 -10.87 -8.40 7.30
N GLN A 15 -11.69 -7.98 6.33
CA GLN A 15 -12.79 -8.81 5.82
C GLN A 15 -12.27 -10.10 5.17
N VAL A 16 -11.20 -10.01 4.38
CA VAL A 16 -10.57 -11.17 3.75
C VAL A 16 -9.99 -12.13 4.79
N TRP A 17 -9.33 -11.62 5.84
CA TRP A 17 -8.82 -12.46 6.93
C TRP A 17 -9.94 -13.18 7.70
N MET A 18 -11.05 -12.48 7.98
CA MET A 18 -12.21 -13.08 8.62
C MET A 18 -12.81 -14.19 7.74
N LEU A 19 -12.98 -13.93 6.43
CA LEU A 19 -13.46 -14.94 5.49
C LEU A 19 -12.48 -16.11 5.34
N ALA A 20 -11.18 -15.87 5.34
CA ALA A 20 -10.17 -16.92 5.29
C ALA A 20 -10.22 -17.82 6.54
N LEU A 21 -10.34 -17.23 7.74
CA LEU A 21 -10.48 -17.99 8.98
C LEU A 21 -11.79 -18.79 9.04
N THR A 22 -12.90 -18.20 8.58
CA THR A 22 -14.18 -18.94 8.51
C THR A 22 -14.11 -20.09 7.51
N SER A 23 -13.54 -19.87 6.32
CA SER A 23 -13.32 -20.89 5.29
C SER A 23 -12.46 -22.04 5.83
N LEU A 24 -11.41 -21.72 6.58
CA LEU A 24 -10.56 -22.71 7.22
C LEU A 24 -11.32 -23.62 8.18
N ILE A 25 -12.12 -23.03 9.07
CA ILE A 25 -12.92 -23.79 10.03
C ILE A 25 -13.93 -24.68 9.29
N VAL A 26 -14.60 -24.14 8.26
CA VAL A 26 -15.57 -24.89 7.45
C VAL A 26 -14.89 -26.09 6.79
N ILE A 27 -13.70 -25.92 6.23
CA ILE A 27 -12.99 -26.97 5.50
C ILE A 27 -12.47 -28.07 6.42
N VAL A 28 -11.97 -27.72 7.60
CA VAL A 28 -11.60 -28.72 8.63
C VAL A 28 -12.83 -29.52 9.07
N VAL A 29 -13.97 -28.86 9.27
CA VAL A 29 -15.24 -29.54 9.62
C VAL A 29 -15.71 -30.43 8.47
N VAL A 30 -15.67 -29.96 7.22
CA VAL A 30 -16.06 -30.74 6.04
C VAL A 30 -15.17 -31.97 5.89
N MET A 31 -13.85 -31.83 6.02
CA MET A 31 -12.93 -32.97 6.01
C MET A 31 -13.21 -33.97 7.13
N ALA A 32 -13.48 -33.50 8.35
CA ALA A 32 -13.80 -34.38 9.48
C ALA A 32 -15.16 -35.09 9.32
N ARG A 33 -16.15 -34.44 8.71
CA ARG A 33 -17.46 -35.04 8.40
C ARG A 33 -17.35 -36.06 7.27
N LEU A 34 -16.60 -35.74 6.22
CA LEU A 34 -16.37 -36.67 5.11
C LEU A 34 -15.61 -37.92 5.56
N ALA A 35 -14.57 -37.74 6.39
CA ALA A 35 -13.88 -38.84 7.05
C ALA A 35 -14.83 -39.74 7.85
N ALA A 36 -15.78 -39.15 8.60
CA ALA A 36 -16.76 -39.90 9.37
C ALA A 36 -17.80 -40.60 8.49
N THR A 37 -18.24 -39.99 7.38
CA THR A 37 -19.19 -40.61 6.45
C THR A 37 -18.55 -41.73 5.64
N GLU A 38 -17.30 -41.57 5.20
CA GLU A 38 -16.57 -42.62 4.47
C GLU A 38 -16.32 -43.83 5.38
N MET A 39 -16.05 -43.62 6.67
CA MET A 39 -15.98 -44.68 7.68
C MET A 39 -17.31 -45.45 7.84
N SER A 40 -18.46 -44.76 7.72
CA SER A 40 -19.77 -45.40 7.84
C SER A 40 -20.17 -46.21 6.60
N LEU A 41 -19.69 -45.79 5.41
CA LEU A 41 -20.04 -46.39 4.12
C LEU A 41 -19.08 -47.53 3.74
N PHE A 42 -17.78 -47.33 3.94
CA PHE A 42 -16.74 -48.33 3.68
C PHE A 42 -16.30 -48.92 5.03
N SER A 43 -16.94 -50.02 5.44
CA SER A 43 -16.54 -50.85 6.59
C SER A 43 -15.21 -51.57 6.33
N SER A 44 -14.12 -50.82 6.10
CA SER A 44 -12.78 -51.37 5.89
C SER A 44 -11.73 -50.55 6.64
N SER A 45 -10.99 -51.25 7.51
CA SER A 45 -9.86 -50.84 8.39
C SER A 45 -10.16 -50.03 9.67
N PRO A 46 -9.41 -50.26 10.77
CA PRO A 46 -9.79 -49.85 12.13
C PRO A 46 -9.42 -48.40 12.50
N ARG A 47 -10.34 -47.75 13.24
CA ARG A 47 -10.19 -46.57 14.14
C ARG A 47 -9.34 -45.39 13.62
N TRP A 48 -9.74 -44.80 12.49
CA TRP A 48 -9.51 -43.36 12.30
C TRP A 48 -10.60 -42.57 13.03
N GLY A 49 -10.30 -42.12 14.26
CA GLY A 49 -11.22 -41.33 15.06
C GLY A 49 -11.28 -39.86 14.61
N PHE A 50 -12.35 -39.15 14.97
CA PHE A 50 -12.53 -37.72 14.69
C PHE A 50 -11.28 -36.89 15.02
N SER A 51 -10.63 -37.16 16.16
CA SER A 51 -9.40 -36.48 16.58
C SER A 51 -8.23 -36.63 15.61
N LYS A 52 -8.09 -37.80 14.97
CA LYS A 52 -7.02 -38.02 13.98
C LYS A 52 -7.33 -37.30 12.66
N ALA A 53 -8.60 -37.25 12.25
CA ALA A 53 -9.02 -36.52 11.07
C ALA A 53 -8.86 -34.99 11.23
N THR A 54 -9.20 -34.44 12.41
CA THR A 54 -8.98 -33.02 12.71
C THR A 54 -7.51 -32.67 12.78
N ASN A 55 -6.68 -33.52 13.41
CA ASN A 55 -5.23 -33.29 13.49
C ASN A 55 -4.56 -33.39 12.12
N TRP A 56 -5.00 -34.34 11.29
CA TRP A 56 -4.53 -34.44 9.91
C TRP A 56 -4.92 -33.22 9.07
N GLY A 57 -6.19 -32.79 9.12
CA GLY A 57 -6.65 -31.59 8.43
C GLY A 57 -5.92 -30.32 8.88
N LEU A 58 -5.61 -30.21 10.18
CA LEU A 58 -4.80 -29.11 10.72
C LEU A 58 -3.37 -29.12 10.18
N LYS A 59 -2.73 -30.30 10.10
CA LYS A 59 -1.38 -30.45 9.53
C LYS A 59 -1.33 -30.12 8.04
N VAL A 60 -2.32 -30.57 7.27
CA VAL A 60 -2.48 -30.20 5.85
C VAL A 60 -2.59 -28.67 5.71
N PHE A 61 -3.27 -27.99 6.64
CA PHE A 61 -3.35 -26.54 6.64
C PHE A 61 -2.03 -25.85 6.96
N THR A 62 -1.31 -26.30 8.00
CA THR A 62 -0.01 -25.73 8.37
C THR A 62 1.11 -26.11 7.40
N GLN A 63 0.77 -26.80 6.30
CA GLN A 63 1.73 -27.35 5.34
C GLN A 63 2.71 -28.34 5.99
N GLU A 64 2.35 -28.87 7.16
CA GLU A 64 3.10 -29.88 7.87
C GLU A 64 2.75 -31.27 7.32
N GLY A 65 3.78 -32.10 7.12
CA GLY A 65 3.59 -33.50 6.78
C GLY A 65 2.90 -34.29 7.89
N SER A 66 2.12 -35.30 7.52
CA SER A 66 1.48 -36.21 8.46
C SER A 66 1.85 -37.66 8.13
N GLU A 67 2.27 -38.42 9.13
CA GLU A 67 2.51 -39.86 8.98
C GLU A 67 1.19 -40.66 8.89
N ASP A 68 0.13 -40.19 9.58
CA ASP A 68 -1.20 -40.79 9.57
C ASP A 68 -2.06 -40.21 8.43
N VAL A 69 -1.98 -40.78 7.23
CA VAL A 69 -2.76 -40.34 6.05
C VAL A 69 -4.09 -41.10 5.94
N PRO A 70 -5.23 -40.42 5.65
CA PRO A 70 -6.51 -41.09 5.42
C PRO A 70 -6.41 -42.16 4.33
N PRO A 71 -7.04 -43.33 4.51
CA PRO A 71 -7.04 -44.39 3.49
C PRO A 71 -7.92 -44.05 2.28
N PHE A 72 -8.83 -43.08 2.40
CA PHE A 72 -9.84 -42.76 1.38
C PHE A 72 -9.36 -41.74 0.34
N THR A 73 -9.77 -41.95 -0.93
CA THR A 73 -9.35 -41.12 -2.07
C THR A 73 -10.02 -39.74 -2.09
N ALA A 74 -11.29 -39.61 -1.66
CA ALA A 74 -12.02 -38.35 -1.75
C ALA A 74 -11.49 -37.30 -0.75
N THR A 75 -11.19 -37.73 0.48
CA THR A 75 -10.57 -36.86 1.50
C THR A 75 -9.21 -36.32 1.03
N ARG A 76 -8.42 -37.12 0.29
CA ARG A 76 -7.14 -36.67 -0.31
C ARG A 76 -7.33 -35.70 -1.47
N LEU A 77 -8.34 -35.92 -2.33
CA LEU A 77 -8.63 -35.02 -3.45
C LEU A 77 -9.06 -33.63 -2.95
N LEU A 78 -9.90 -33.57 -1.92
CA LEU A 78 -10.30 -32.32 -1.31
C LEU A 78 -9.13 -31.57 -0.67
N ALA A 79 -8.23 -32.28 0.02
CA ALA A 79 -7.01 -31.70 0.53
C ALA A 79 -6.12 -31.14 -0.60
N ALA A 80 -6.01 -31.82 -1.73
CA ALA A 80 -5.25 -31.33 -2.89
C ALA A 80 -5.86 -30.07 -3.51
N VAL A 81 -7.19 -30.05 -3.70
CA VAL A 81 -7.92 -28.87 -4.19
C VAL A 81 -7.75 -27.69 -3.22
N TRP A 82 -7.80 -27.97 -1.92
CA TRP A 82 -7.56 -26.96 -0.89
C TRP A 82 -6.14 -26.39 -0.93
N LEU A 83 -5.12 -27.24 -1.05
CA LEU A 83 -3.73 -26.81 -1.18
C LEU A 83 -3.49 -25.96 -2.44
N LEU A 84 -4.18 -26.27 -3.54
CA LEU A 84 -4.14 -25.44 -4.76
C LEU A 84 -4.79 -24.07 -4.52
N ALA A 85 -5.96 -24.04 -3.87
CA ALA A 85 -6.67 -22.81 -3.55
C ALA A 85 -5.84 -21.89 -2.63
N SER A 86 -5.18 -22.45 -1.61
CA SER A 86 -4.34 -21.68 -0.68
C SER A 86 -3.10 -21.11 -1.36
N MET A 87 -2.50 -21.83 -2.31
CA MET A 87 -1.37 -21.34 -3.10
C MET A 87 -1.74 -20.12 -3.96
N VAL A 88 -2.89 -20.15 -4.63
CA VAL A 88 -3.41 -19.02 -5.42
C VAL A 88 -3.67 -17.80 -4.53
N PHE A 89 -4.27 -18.02 -3.35
CA PHE A 89 -4.52 -16.96 -2.38
C PHE A 89 -3.22 -16.30 -1.91
N MET A 90 -2.22 -17.10 -1.52
CA MET A 90 -0.92 -16.60 -1.06
C MET A 90 -0.19 -15.82 -2.16
N SER A 91 -0.23 -16.31 -3.40
CA SER A 91 0.37 -15.62 -4.56
C SER A 91 -0.28 -14.25 -4.80
N SER A 92 -1.60 -14.16 -4.73
CA SER A 92 -2.34 -12.91 -4.92
C SER A 92 -2.02 -11.89 -3.82
N TYR A 93 -1.95 -12.34 -2.56
CA TYR A 93 -1.55 -11.49 -1.43
C TYR A 93 -0.11 -10.98 -1.59
N GLY A 94 0.81 -11.86 -2.00
CA GLY A 94 2.21 -11.49 -2.30
C GLY A 94 2.31 -10.45 -3.43
N GLY A 95 1.47 -10.55 -4.46
CA GLY A 95 1.40 -9.57 -5.54
C GLY A 95 0.95 -8.19 -5.07
N ILE A 96 -0.10 -8.13 -4.23
CA ILE A 96 -0.60 -6.88 -3.66
C ILE A 96 0.44 -6.23 -2.75
N LEU A 97 1.09 -7.02 -1.90
CA LEU A 97 2.17 -6.53 -1.04
C LEU A 97 3.33 -5.96 -1.86
N THR A 98 3.76 -6.68 -2.89
CA THR A 98 4.83 -6.25 -3.80
C THR A 98 4.45 -4.94 -4.49
N ALA A 99 3.22 -4.81 -4.98
CA ALA A 99 2.74 -3.57 -5.59
C ALA A 99 2.76 -2.37 -4.61
N MET A 100 2.46 -2.61 -3.33
CA MET A 100 2.52 -1.54 -2.32
C MET A 100 3.96 -1.14 -1.96
N LEU A 101 4.90 -2.08 -1.99
CA LEU A 101 6.32 -1.84 -1.70
C LEU A 101 7.06 -1.19 -2.87
N THR A 102 6.66 -1.46 -4.11
CA THR A 102 7.33 -0.91 -5.30
C THR A 102 6.87 0.48 -5.68
N VAL A 103 5.68 0.91 -5.23
CA VAL A 103 5.18 2.26 -5.51
C VAL A 103 5.83 3.25 -4.54
N PRO A 104 6.75 4.13 -5.00
CA PRO A 104 7.31 5.16 -4.15
C PRO A 104 6.20 6.10 -3.68
N ARG A 105 6.11 6.31 -2.37
CA ARG A 105 5.16 7.24 -1.78
C ARG A 105 5.82 8.62 -1.71
N VAL A 106 5.51 9.47 -2.69
CA VAL A 106 5.89 10.89 -2.63
C VAL A 106 4.79 11.63 -1.87
N THR A 107 5.10 12.04 -0.65
CA THR A 107 4.29 13.02 0.08
C THR A 107 4.74 14.41 -0.35
N ILE A 108 3.89 15.13 -1.08
CA ILE A 108 4.15 16.53 -1.44
C ILE A 108 3.68 17.37 -0.24
N PRO A 109 4.59 18.01 0.52
CA PRO A 109 4.19 18.75 1.72
C PRO A 109 3.41 20.03 1.39
N ILE A 110 3.66 20.62 0.22
CA ILE A 110 3.10 21.90 -0.22
C ILE A 110 2.53 21.70 -1.62
N ASP A 111 1.20 21.67 -1.73
CA ASP A 111 0.52 21.51 -3.03
C ASP A 111 -0.02 22.86 -3.55
N SER A 112 -0.33 23.78 -2.64
CA SER A 112 -0.86 25.09 -2.98
C SER A 112 -0.08 26.27 -2.37
N LEU A 113 -0.25 27.45 -2.97
CA LEU A 113 0.28 28.70 -2.42
C LEU A 113 -0.30 29.00 -1.03
N ALA A 114 -1.55 28.59 -0.77
CA ALA A 114 -2.16 28.78 0.54
C ALA A 114 -1.46 27.93 1.61
N ASP A 115 -1.06 26.70 1.25
CA ASP A 115 -0.32 25.81 2.16
C ASP A 115 1.09 26.34 2.40
N LEU A 116 1.76 26.88 1.37
CA LEU A 116 3.09 27.48 1.50
C LEU A 116 3.12 28.63 2.52
N VAL A 117 2.08 29.46 2.52
CA VAL A 117 1.96 30.63 3.39
C VAL A 117 1.39 30.28 4.77
N ALA A 118 0.77 29.11 4.91
CA ALA A 118 0.25 28.62 6.18
C ALA A 118 1.32 27.92 7.03
N GLN A 119 2.38 27.40 6.41
CA GLN A 119 3.55 26.85 7.10
C GLN A 119 4.60 27.94 7.36
N ASP A 120 5.36 27.78 8.45
CA ASP A 120 6.47 28.68 8.81
C ASP A 120 7.85 28.00 8.66
N ASP A 121 7.89 26.72 8.25
CA ASP A 121 9.11 25.91 8.24
C ASP A 121 10.07 26.21 7.09
N LEU A 122 9.54 26.65 5.95
CA LEU A 122 10.33 26.85 4.72
C LEU A 122 10.19 28.30 4.24
N PRO A 123 11.26 29.12 4.30
CA PRO A 123 11.22 30.49 3.80
C PRO A 123 11.02 30.49 2.28
N TRP A 124 10.36 31.53 1.76
CA TRP A 124 10.07 31.65 0.34
C TRP A 124 10.60 32.94 -0.30
N THR A 125 10.90 32.85 -1.59
CA THR A 125 11.42 33.93 -2.43
C THR A 125 10.77 33.90 -3.82
N VAL A 126 10.93 34.99 -4.56
CA VAL A 126 10.50 35.13 -5.95
C VAL A 126 11.57 35.87 -6.74
N GLU A 127 11.59 35.65 -8.04
CA GLU A 127 12.51 36.30 -8.96
C GLU A 127 12.25 37.81 -9.06
N SER A 128 13.28 38.61 -8.82
CA SER A 128 13.26 40.06 -8.90
C SER A 128 12.91 40.49 -10.33
N SER A 129 12.07 41.51 -10.48
CA SER A 129 11.62 42.03 -11.79
C SER A 129 10.86 41.05 -12.70
N SER A 130 10.46 39.88 -12.19
CA SER A 130 9.62 38.94 -12.93
C SER A 130 8.15 39.38 -12.99
N MET A 131 7.41 38.87 -13.98
CA MET A 131 5.95 39.03 -14.04
C MET A 131 5.28 38.52 -12.76
N MET A 132 5.81 37.44 -12.18
CA MET A 132 5.30 36.87 -10.93
C MET A 132 5.46 37.83 -9.75
N TYR A 133 6.58 38.55 -9.66
CA TYR A 133 6.78 39.56 -8.61
C TYR A 133 5.69 40.63 -8.66
N GLN A 134 5.43 41.20 -9.85
CA GLN A 134 4.37 42.19 -10.04
C GLN A 134 2.98 41.61 -9.75
N TYR A 135 2.72 40.37 -10.18
CA TYR A 135 1.46 39.68 -9.94
C TYR A 135 1.15 39.48 -8.44
N PHE A 136 2.16 39.21 -7.62
CA PHE A 136 1.99 39.12 -6.15
C PHE A 136 1.91 40.50 -5.50
N GLN A 137 2.65 41.49 -6.01
CA GLN A 137 2.61 42.86 -5.50
C GLN A 137 1.24 43.52 -5.69
N GLU A 138 0.55 43.26 -6.81
CA GLU A 138 -0.78 43.80 -7.10
C GLU A 138 -1.92 43.11 -6.31
N ALA A 139 -1.62 42.03 -5.58
CA ALA A 139 -2.63 41.27 -4.86
C ALA A 139 -3.19 42.06 -3.65
N LYS A 140 -4.50 42.29 -3.64
CA LYS A 140 -5.16 43.08 -2.58
C LYS A 140 -5.50 42.29 -1.32
N ASP A 141 -5.85 41.00 -1.47
CA ASP A 141 -6.28 40.12 -0.38
C ASP A 141 -5.97 38.63 -0.66
N GLY A 142 -5.97 37.81 0.38
CA GLY A 142 -5.81 36.35 0.30
C GLY A 142 -4.36 35.86 0.43
N ALA A 143 -4.13 34.59 0.07
CA ALA A 143 -2.83 33.93 0.21
C ALA A 143 -1.70 34.62 -0.58
N ARG A 144 -2.03 35.23 -1.73
CA ARG A 144 -1.06 35.96 -2.58
C ARG A 144 -0.46 37.20 -1.89
N LYS A 145 -1.28 37.94 -1.15
CA LYS A 145 -0.83 39.12 -0.41
C LYS A 145 0.05 38.71 0.76
N LYS A 146 -0.41 37.74 1.55
CA LYS A 146 0.37 37.17 2.66
C LYS A 146 1.71 36.58 2.20
N PHE A 147 1.74 35.96 1.02
CA PHE A 147 2.98 35.50 0.40
C PHE A 147 3.97 36.66 0.17
N PHE A 148 3.50 37.76 -0.42
CA PHE A 148 4.33 38.93 -0.70
C PHE A 148 4.79 39.63 0.59
N ASP A 149 3.91 39.74 1.58
CA ASP A 149 4.22 40.36 2.88
C ASP A 149 5.25 39.54 3.68
N GLY A 150 5.26 38.21 3.52
CA GLY A 150 6.18 37.29 4.18
C GLY A 150 7.45 36.95 3.38
N LEU A 151 7.75 37.69 2.31
CA LEU A 151 8.89 37.41 1.45
C LEU A 151 10.23 37.65 2.18
N LEU A 152 11.14 36.67 2.19
CA LEU A 152 12.45 36.81 2.85
C LEU A 152 13.37 37.77 2.08
N SER A 153 13.52 37.51 0.78
CA SER A 153 14.35 38.28 -0.15
C SER A 153 13.91 38.02 -1.58
N THR A 154 14.38 38.82 -2.54
CA THR A 154 14.21 38.57 -3.98
C THR A 154 15.50 38.05 -4.58
N ILE A 155 15.42 37.02 -5.42
CA ILE A 155 16.56 36.46 -6.14
C ILE A 155 16.65 37.01 -7.57
N GLN A 156 17.84 37.07 -8.15
CA GLN A 156 18.01 37.57 -9.53
C GLN A 156 17.33 36.66 -10.55
N ASP A 157 17.64 35.36 -10.51
CA ASP A 157 17.11 34.33 -11.41
C ASP A 157 16.95 33.01 -10.67
N CYS A 158 15.88 32.26 -10.95
CA CYS A 158 15.75 30.91 -10.36
C CYS A 158 16.80 29.90 -10.86
N TYR A 159 17.37 30.11 -12.05
CA TYR A 159 18.35 29.20 -12.63
C TYR A 159 19.74 29.30 -11.97
N SER A 160 20.14 30.50 -11.54
CA SER A 160 21.42 30.73 -10.87
C SER A 160 21.38 30.16 -9.44
N SER A 161 20.28 30.37 -8.73
CA SER A 161 19.99 29.90 -7.37
C SER A 161 19.54 28.44 -7.26
N ARG A 162 19.67 27.63 -8.32
CA ARG A 162 19.14 26.25 -8.35
C ARG A 162 19.70 25.35 -7.26
N HIS A 163 20.97 25.53 -6.87
CA HIS A 163 21.60 24.67 -5.85
C HIS A 163 21.03 24.94 -4.45
N ASP A 164 20.65 26.19 -4.18
CA ASP A 164 20.06 26.59 -2.89
C ASP A 164 18.61 26.10 -2.79
N ILE A 165 17.87 26.13 -3.91
CA ILE A 165 16.52 25.57 -4.03
C ILE A 165 16.56 24.03 -3.90
N ALA A 166 17.51 23.38 -4.57
CA ALA A 166 17.68 21.92 -4.51
C ALA A 166 18.10 21.43 -3.12
N SER A 167 18.88 22.23 -2.38
CA SER A 167 19.24 21.95 -0.98
C SER A 167 18.14 22.30 0.03
N SER A 168 16.95 22.69 -0.44
CA SER A 168 15.79 23.03 0.40
C SER A 168 16.05 24.15 1.41
N GLN A 169 16.93 25.12 1.07
CA GLN A 169 17.16 26.28 1.93
C GLN A 169 15.98 27.26 1.90
N TYR A 170 15.31 27.37 0.75
CA TYR A 170 14.11 28.18 0.55
C TYR A 170 13.30 27.67 -0.64
N ALA A 171 12.00 27.97 -0.64
CA ALA A 171 11.13 27.78 -1.80
C ALA A 171 11.21 28.99 -2.73
N ALA A 172 11.40 28.78 -4.03
CA ALA A 172 11.35 29.85 -5.02
C ALA A 172 10.16 29.67 -5.97
N ILE A 173 9.41 30.74 -6.21
CA ILE A 173 8.37 30.77 -7.24
C ILE A 173 8.98 31.25 -8.56
N CYS A 174 8.91 30.40 -9.58
CA CYS A 174 9.53 30.61 -10.88
C CYS A 174 8.58 30.19 -12.01
N ASP A 175 8.86 30.66 -13.22
CA ASP A 175 8.13 30.18 -14.39
C ASP A 175 8.36 28.69 -14.65
N LYS A 176 7.32 28.02 -15.16
CA LYS A 176 7.33 26.59 -15.46
C LYS A 176 8.45 26.21 -16.43
N THR A 177 8.79 27.08 -17.37
CA THR A 177 9.88 26.89 -18.35
C THR A 177 11.24 26.93 -17.67
N THR A 178 11.50 27.94 -16.83
CA THR A 178 12.73 28.08 -16.05
C THR A 178 12.93 26.91 -15.10
N MET A 179 11.86 26.48 -14.44
CA MET A 179 11.90 25.33 -13.52
C MET A 179 12.22 24.02 -14.25
N LYS A 180 11.61 23.76 -15.42
CA LYS A 180 11.96 22.60 -16.26
C LYS A 180 13.43 22.61 -16.68
N LYS A 181 13.98 23.78 -17.02
CA LYS A 181 15.39 23.94 -17.39
C LYS A 181 16.32 23.73 -16.20
N ALA A 182 15.93 24.17 -15.01
CA ALA A 182 16.69 23.92 -13.78
C ALA A 182 16.75 22.43 -13.46
N MET A 183 15.60 21.73 -13.53
CA MET A 183 15.51 20.29 -13.25
C MET A 183 16.06 19.39 -14.37
N SER A 184 16.20 19.86 -15.61
CA SER A 184 16.64 19.00 -16.72
C SER A 184 18.02 18.37 -16.53
N TRP A 185 18.82 18.91 -15.62
CA TRP A 185 20.14 18.37 -15.28
C TRP A 185 20.08 17.09 -14.45
N ASP A 186 19.00 16.88 -13.67
CA ASP A 186 18.83 15.71 -12.81
C ASP A 186 18.31 14.47 -13.58
N TYR A 187 17.84 14.66 -14.81
CA TYR A 187 17.28 13.61 -15.66
C TYR A 187 18.27 13.07 -16.70
N ARG A 188 19.58 13.13 -16.42
CA ARG A 188 20.62 12.60 -17.30
C ARG A 188 20.99 11.16 -17.02
#